data_AF-A0A8B4LKZ5-F1
#
_entry.id   AF-A0A8B4LKZ5-F1
#
_cell.length_a   1.000
_cell.length_b   1.000
_cell.length_c   1.000
_cell.angle_alpha   90.00
_cell.angle_beta   90.00
_cell.angle_gamma   90.00
#
_symmetry.space_group_name_H-M   'P 1'
#
loop_
_entity.id
_entity.type
_entity.pdbx_description
1 polymer ?
#
loop_
_entity_poly.entity_id
_entity_poly.type
_entity_poly.pdbx_seq_one_letter_code
_entity_poly.pdbx_strand_id
1 'polypeptide(L)'
;MQYFGDSEKIKYACSVINHIDFSCDQSKDFSCDQSKIKIAETLFFNLDKEPYKNSRKLQELIWDKLVAYVNDFSLSNQEKSRLILRLFDDVKLLFNEVPVSILVNDIFLKDFFMKQPDFAKWYFYQLLKCYEGEQLYLNELGYVYGDEEKTKEIVNKLPGYVVKIFEEKMGNELKIRTRMMKILRNGKINIYGYINEEQLGKLNPPEDLRIAIKKLGWNN
;
A
#
# COMPACT_ATOMS: atom_id res chain seq x y z
N MET A 1 -25.88 -20.98 24.07
CA MET A 1 -25.01 -20.01 23.37
C MET A 1 -23.76 -19.81 24.20
N GLN A 2 -22.61 -20.25 23.73
CA GLN A 2 -21.33 -20.00 24.39
C GLN A 2 -21.00 -18.52 24.17
N TYR A 3 -21.08 -17.71 25.22
CA TYR A 3 -20.72 -16.30 25.15
C TYR A 3 -19.20 -16.20 25.05
N PHE A 4 -18.69 -16.07 23.83
CA PHE A 4 -17.29 -15.82 23.59
C PHE A 4 -16.88 -14.47 24.20
N GLY A 5 -15.74 -14.44 24.89
CA GLY A 5 -15.09 -13.19 25.24
C GLY A 5 -14.60 -12.46 23.99
N ASP A 6 -14.39 -11.14 24.06
CA ASP A 6 -14.02 -10.35 22.87
C ASP A 6 -12.71 -10.82 22.20
N SER A 7 -11.74 -11.31 22.99
CA SER A 7 -10.52 -11.93 22.48
C SER A 7 -10.79 -13.20 21.67
N GLU A 8 -11.75 -14.02 22.09
CA GLU A 8 -12.12 -15.26 21.40
C GLU A 8 -12.91 -14.96 20.12
N LYS A 9 -13.80 -13.95 20.15
CA LYS A 9 -14.48 -13.45 18.94
C LYS A 9 -13.48 -12.95 17.90
N ILE A 10 -12.46 -12.21 18.32
CA ILE A 10 -11.39 -11.71 17.43
C ILE A 10 -10.57 -12.88 16.86
N LYS A 11 -10.14 -13.83 17.70
CA LYS A 11 -9.38 -15.01 17.25
C LYS A 11 -10.18 -15.84 16.23
N TYR A 12 -11.46 -16.06 16.50
CA TYR A 12 -12.35 -16.76 15.59
C TYR A 12 -12.51 -16.01 14.27
N ALA A 13 -12.75 -14.69 14.31
CA ALA A 13 -12.84 -13.87 13.11
C ALA A 13 -11.54 -13.94 12.27
N CYS A 14 -10.38 -13.79 12.90
CA CYS A 14 -9.08 -13.95 12.23
C CYS A 14 -8.95 -15.32 11.55
N SER A 15 -9.37 -16.40 12.21
CA SER A 15 -9.34 -17.74 11.60
C SER A 15 -10.25 -17.81 10.38
N VAL A 16 -11.48 -17.31 10.48
CA VAL A 16 -12.44 -17.29 9.37
C VAL A 16 -11.87 -16.54 8.17
N ILE A 17 -11.34 -15.33 8.36
CA ILE A 17 -10.81 -14.49 7.27
C ILE A 17 -9.59 -15.14 6.59
N ASN A 18 -8.73 -15.81 7.35
CA ASN A 18 -7.60 -16.54 6.76
C ASN A 18 -8.07 -17.60 5.76
N HIS A 19 -9.19 -18.27 6.07
CA HIS A 19 -9.81 -19.29 5.23
C HIS A 19 -10.72 -18.75 4.13
N ILE A 20 -10.99 -17.43 4.08
CA ILE A 20 -11.68 -16.83 2.94
C ILE A 20 -10.71 -16.86 1.76
N ASP A 21 -11.07 -17.65 0.76
CA ASP A 21 -10.40 -17.66 -0.51
C ASP A 21 -11.15 -16.78 -1.52
N PHE A 22 -10.49 -15.71 -1.93
CA PHE A 22 -10.96 -14.83 -3.00
C PHE A 22 -10.42 -15.26 -4.38
N SER A 23 -9.42 -16.17 -4.42
CA SER A 23 -8.82 -16.72 -5.64
C SER A 23 -9.64 -17.86 -6.23
N CYS A 24 -10.97 -17.84 -6.06
CA CYS A 24 -11.82 -18.84 -6.67
C CYS A 24 -11.74 -18.73 -8.20
N ASP A 25 -10.75 -19.42 -8.77
CA ASP A 25 -10.68 -19.89 -10.15
C ASP A 25 -11.76 -20.95 -10.26
N GLN A 26 -12.98 -20.54 -10.64
CA GLN A 26 -13.92 -21.42 -11.32
C GLN A 26 -15.10 -20.65 -11.91
N SER A 27 -15.14 -20.74 -13.23
CA SER A 27 -16.19 -20.33 -14.19
C SER A 27 -16.32 -18.85 -14.55
N LYS A 28 -16.48 -18.64 -15.86
CA LYS A 28 -16.85 -17.39 -16.53
C LYS A 28 -18.28 -16.96 -16.21
N ASP A 29 -18.71 -17.09 -14.96
CA ASP A 29 -20.05 -16.71 -14.52
C ASP A 29 -19.99 -15.44 -13.67
N PHE A 30 -20.71 -14.41 -14.10
CA PHE A 30 -20.97 -13.16 -13.36
C PHE A 30 -21.46 -13.38 -11.90
N SER A 31 -21.93 -14.59 -11.58
CA SER A 31 -22.31 -15.04 -10.23
C SER A 31 -21.14 -15.06 -9.23
N CYS A 32 -19.93 -15.39 -9.70
CA CYS A 32 -18.73 -15.48 -8.86
C CYS A 32 -18.29 -14.08 -8.39
N ASP A 33 -18.34 -13.08 -9.27
CA ASP A 33 -17.96 -11.70 -8.95
C ASP A 33 -18.92 -11.04 -7.96
N GLN A 34 -20.24 -11.25 -8.10
CA GLN A 34 -21.21 -10.77 -7.12
C GLN A 34 -21.01 -11.39 -5.73
N SER A 35 -20.59 -12.65 -5.66
CA SER A 35 -20.31 -13.34 -4.40
C SER A 35 -19.05 -12.77 -3.73
N LYS A 36 -18.00 -12.51 -4.51
CA LYS A 36 -16.77 -11.82 -4.06
C LYS A 36 -17.07 -10.42 -3.50
N ILE A 37 -17.89 -9.64 -4.21
CA ILE A 37 -18.34 -8.30 -3.77
C ILE A 37 -19.10 -8.39 -2.45
N LYS A 38 -20.08 -9.30 -2.32
CA LYS A 38 -20.85 -9.49 -1.07
C LYS A 38 -19.98 -9.92 0.11
N ILE A 39 -18.98 -10.77 -0.13
CA ILE A 39 -18.00 -11.15 0.90
C ILE A 39 -17.20 -9.92 1.33
N ALA A 40 -16.72 -9.12 0.37
CA ALA A 40 -16.00 -7.89 0.67
C ALA A 40 -16.86 -6.92 1.49
N GLU A 41 -18.09 -6.64 1.05
CA GLU A 41 -19.06 -5.80 1.77
C GLU A 41 -19.34 -6.30 3.19
N THR A 42 -19.48 -7.62 3.36
CA THR A 42 -19.72 -8.24 4.67
C THR A 42 -18.51 -8.08 5.59
N LEU A 43 -17.30 -8.24 5.07
CA LEU A 43 -16.07 -7.98 5.82
C LEU A 43 -15.98 -6.51 6.24
N PHE A 44 -16.28 -5.57 5.34
CA PHE A 44 -16.34 -4.14 5.67
C PHE A 44 -17.38 -3.82 6.74
N PHE A 45 -18.58 -4.40 6.63
CA PHE A 45 -19.64 -4.18 7.61
C PHE A 45 -19.26 -4.70 9.00
N ASN A 46 -18.59 -5.85 9.06
CA ASN A 46 -18.15 -6.42 10.34
C ASN A 46 -17.00 -5.62 10.99
N LEU A 47 -16.19 -4.90 10.22
CA LEU A 47 -15.15 -4.02 10.77
C LEU A 47 -15.69 -2.90 11.66
N ASP A 48 -16.95 -2.50 11.51
CA ASP A 48 -17.55 -1.42 12.33
C ASP A 48 -18.08 -1.91 13.67
N LYS A 49 -18.20 -3.22 13.84
CA LYS A 49 -18.84 -3.80 15.02
C LYS A 49 -17.82 -4.02 16.10
N GLU A 50 -18.17 -3.72 17.35
CA GLU A 50 -17.39 -4.22 18.48
C GLU A 50 -17.51 -5.75 18.58
N PRO A 51 -16.42 -6.46 18.89
CA PRO A 51 -15.10 -5.95 19.29
C PRO A 51 -14.10 -5.75 18.13
N TYR A 52 -14.54 -5.95 16.89
CA TYR A 52 -13.67 -6.03 15.71
C TYR A 52 -13.04 -4.68 15.34
N LYS A 53 -13.79 -3.59 15.51
CA LYS A 53 -13.33 -2.22 15.21
C LYS A 53 -11.98 -1.88 15.85
N ASN A 54 -11.75 -2.35 17.07
CA ASN A 54 -10.56 -2.02 17.87
C ASN A 54 -9.42 -3.04 17.72
N SER A 55 -9.57 -4.06 16.86
CA SER A 55 -8.57 -5.12 16.70
C SER A 55 -7.64 -4.86 15.52
N ARG A 56 -6.45 -4.30 15.80
CA ARG A 56 -5.43 -4.03 14.76
C ARG A 56 -5.09 -5.27 13.91
N LYS A 57 -4.88 -6.43 14.55
CA LYS A 57 -4.57 -7.69 13.86
C LYS A 57 -5.66 -8.12 12.87
N LEU A 58 -6.92 -7.95 13.25
CA LEU A 58 -8.06 -8.31 12.41
C LEU A 58 -8.20 -7.34 11.23
N GLN A 59 -8.02 -6.05 11.50
CA GLN A 59 -8.02 -4.99 10.48
C GLN A 59 -6.93 -5.25 9.43
N GLU A 60 -5.69 -5.53 9.87
CA GLU A 60 -4.56 -5.94 9.02
C GLU A 60 -4.90 -7.14 8.13
N LEU A 61 -5.53 -8.17 8.70
CA LEU A 61 -5.82 -9.40 7.95
C LEU A 61 -6.93 -9.21 6.91
N ILE A 62 -8.01 -8.53 7.28
CA ILE A 62 -9.08 -8.18 6.33
C ILE A 62 -8.50 -7.29 5.23
N TRP A 63 -7.57 -6.42 5.60
CA TRP A 63 -6.90 -5.51 4.70
C TRP A 63 -6.08 -6.23 3.64
N ASP A 64 -5.17 -7.11 4.04
CA ASP A 64 -4.34 -7.90 3.12
C ASP A 64 -5.20 -8.70 2.14
N LYS A 65 -6.33 -9.22 2.63
CA LYS A 65 -7.31 -9.91 1.79
C LYS A 65 -7.99 -8.95 0.82
N LEU A 66 -8.49 -7.80 1.25
CA LEU A 66 -9.27 -6.93 0.35
C LEU A 66 -8.42 -6.20 -0.69
N VAL A 67 -7.17 -5.85 -0.37
CA VAL A 67 -6.27 -5.18 -1.33
C VAL A 67 -5.93 -6.07 -2.51
N ALA A 68 -5.64 -7.34 -2.24
CA ALA A 68 -5.26 -8.29 -3.27
C ALA A 68 -6.33 -8.35 -4.38
N TYR A 69 -7.60 -8.14 -4.04
CA TYR A 69 -8.74 -8.26 -4.95
C TYR A 69 -9.48 -6.94 -5.22
N VAL A 70 -8.98 -5.79 -4.74
CA VAL A 70 -9.65 -4.50 -4.95
C VAL A 70 -9.77 -4.13 -6.43
N ASN A 71 -8.86 -4.65 -7.26
CA ASN A 71 -8.90 -4.52 -8.71
C ASN A 71 -9.90 -5.47 -9.38
N ASP A 72 -10.24 -6.59 -8.72
CA ASP A 72 -11.15 -7.61 -9.22
C ASP A 72 -12.59 -7.35 -8.79
N PHE A 73 -12.80 -6.60 -7.69
CA PHE A 73 -14.13 -6.18 -7.29
C PHE A 73 -14.67 -5.12 -8.26
N SER A 74 -15.79 -5.42 -8.90
CA SER A 74 -16.57 -4.44 -9.69
C SER A 74 -17.33 -3.47 -8.77
N LEU A 75 -16.61 -2.77 -7.89
CA LEU A 75 -17.19 -1.75 -7.00
C LEU A 75 -17.58 -0.49 -7.77
N SER A 76 -18.73 0.08 -7.43
CA SER A 76 -19.11 1.42 -7.89
C SER A 76 -18.14 2.48 -7.38
N ASN A 77 -18.09 3.63 -8.04
CA ASN A 77 -17.25 4.76 -7.60
C ASN A 77 -17.59 5.24 -6.19
N GLN A 78 -18.84 5.08 -5.75
CA GLN A 78 -19.30 5.45 -4.42
C GLN A 78 -18.84 4.45 -3.35
N GLU A 79 -18.91 3.15 -3.63
CA GLU A 79 -18.38 2.11 -2.74
C GLU A 79 -16.87 2.21 -2.62
N LYS A 80 -16.17 2.42 -3.74
CA LYS A 80 -14.74 2.74 -3.75
C LYS A 80 -14.45 3.96 -2.88
N SER A 81 -15.19 5.05 -3.03
CA SER A 81 -14.96 6.27 -2.24
C SER A 81 -15.21 6.07 -0.73
N ARG A 82 -16.25 5.32 -0.34
CA ARG A 82 -16.55 5.01 1.07
C ARG A 82 -15.50 4.10 1.69
N LEU A 83 -15.12 3.06 0.96
CA LEU A 83 -14.03 2.16 1.30
C LEU A 83 -12.78 2.97 1.52
N ILE A 84 -12.46 3.87 0.61
CA ILE A 84 -11.28 4.71 0.69
C ILE A 84 -11.30 5.71 1.87
N LEU A 85 -12.40 6.43 2.09
CA LEU A 85 -12.51 7.39 3.19
C LEU A 85 -12.34 6.69 4.54
N ARG A 86 -13.05 5.56 4.69
CA ARG A 86 -12.93 4.74 5.88
C ARG A 86 -11.53 4.16 6.05
N LEU A 87 -10.93 3.70 4.96
CA LEU A 87 -9.54 3.25 4.97
C LEU A 87 -8.60 4.36 5.37
N PHE A 88 -8.75 5.59 4.90
CA PHE A 88 -7.80 6.64 5.26
C PHE A 88 -8.04 7.23 6.64
N ASP A 89 -9.27 7.23 7.14
CA ASP A 89 -9.56 7.62 8.52
C ASP A 89 -9.13 6.53 9.51
N ASP A 90 -9.47 5.27 9.23
CA ASP A 90 -9.08 4.14 10.08
C ASP A 90 -7.59 3.83 9.94
N VAL A 91 -6.96 3.96 8.76
CA VAL A 91 -5.51 3.73 8.59
C VAL A 91 -4.68 4.77 9.33
N LYS A 92 -5.11 6.04 9.34
CA LYS A 92 -4.50 7.07 10.19
C LYS A 92 -4.57 6.72 11.68
N LEU A 93 -5.59 5.98 12.10
CA LEU A 93 -5.83 5.60 13.50
C LEU A 93 -5.21 4.24 13.87
N LEU A 94 -5.14 3.29 12.93
CA LEU A 94 -4.76 1.89 13.15
C LEU A 94 -3.29 1.60 12.81
N PHE A 95 -2.74 2.30 11.82
CA PHE A 95 -1.40 2.05 11.32
C PHE A 95 -0.49 3.25 11.53
N ASN A 96 0.74 2.97 11.97
CA ASN A 96 1.80 3.98 11.95
C ASN A 96 2.25 4.30 10.50
N GLU A 97 2.08 3.35 9.57
CA GLU A 97 2.48 3.44 8.15
C GLU A 97 1.47 2.73 7.23
N VAL A 98 1.24 3.30 6.05
CA VAL A 98 0.30 2.77 5.05
C VAL A 98 0.95 1.62 4.26
N PRO A 99 0.34 0.43 4.16
CA PRO A 99 0.88 -0.68 3.38
C PRO A 99 1.23 -0.31 1.92
N VAL A 100 2.38 -0.77 1.42
CA VAL A 100 2.85 -0.47 0.05
C VAL A 100 1.81 -0.89 -1.01
N SER A 101 1.13 -2.01 -0.80
CA SER A 101 0.08 -2.53 -1.68
C SER A 101 -1.10 -1.55 -1.87
N ILE A 102 -1.43 -0.73 -0.85
CA ILE A 102 -2.36 0.42 -0.99
C ILE A 102 -1.76 1.45 -1.90
N LEU A 103 -0.56 1.89 -1.53
CA LEU A 103 0.03 3.08 -2.10
C LEU A 103 0.29 2.89 -3.59
N VAL A 104 0.55 1.66 -4.02
CA VAL A 104 0.84 1.36 -5.43
C VAL A 104 -0.39 0.93 -6.23
N ASN A 105 -1.58 0.89 -5.63
CA ASN A 105 -2.81 0.50 -6.32
C ASN A 105 -3.33 1.62 -7.27
N ASP A 106 -3.71 1.25 -8.50
CA ASP A 106 -4.13 2.20 -9.53
C ASP A 106 -5.49 2.84 -9.28
N ILE A 107 -6.44 2.10 -8.69
CA ILE A 107 -7.78 2.61 -8.37
C ILE A 107 -7.65 3.72 -7.33
N PHE A 108 -6.91 3.46 -6.24
CA PHE A 108 -6.69 4.47 -5.20
C PHE A 108 -5.98 5.72 -5.74
N LEU A 109 -4.97 5.53 -6.59
CA LEU A 109 -4.30 6.65 -7.24
C LEU A 109 -5.24 7.50 -8.09
N LYS A 110 -5.93 6.90 -9.07
CA LYS A 110 -6.69 7.64 -10.08
C LYS A 110 -8.01 8.16 -9.53
N ASP A 111 -8.74 7.32 -8.81
CA ASP A 111 -10.12 7.62 -8.44
C ASP A 111 -10.22 8.44 -7.16
N PHE A 112 -9.12 8.57 -6.40
CA PHE A 112 -9.11 9.24 -5.11
C PHE A 112 -7.96 10.21 -4.91
N PHE A 113 -6.72 9.72 -4.79
CA PHE A 113 -5.60 10.58 -4.36
C PHE A 113 -5.36 11.75 -5.30
N MET A 114 -5.48 11.52 -6.61
CA MET A 114 -5.21 12.54 -7.62
C MET A 114 -6.39 13.47 -7.90
N LYS A 115 -7.57 13.24 -7.30
CA LYS A 115 -8.76 14.09 -7.52
C LYS A 115 -8.76 15.35 -6.68
N GLN A 116 -8.18 15.32 -5.47
CA GLN A 116 -8.11 16.49 -4.61
C GLN A 116 -6.66 16.82 -4.24
N PRO A 117 -6.24 18.11 -4.33
CA PRO A 117 -4.87 18.52 -4.03
C PRO A 117 -4.40 18.14 -2.61
N ASP A 118 -5.27 18.24 -1.61
CA ASP A 118 -4.90 17.94 -0.22
C ASP A 118 -4.67 16.43 0.01
N PHE A 119 -5.47 15.57 -0.63
CA PHE A 119 -5.22 14.14 -0.62
C PHE A 119 -3.97 13.77 -1.40
N ALA A 120 -3.68 14.45 -2.52
CA ALA A 120 -2.45 14.22 -3.29
C ALA A 120 -1.19 14.56 -2.46
N LYS A 121 -1.22 15.64 -1.69
CA LYS A 121 -0.12 16.01 -0.77
C LYS A 121 0.08 14.97 0.33
N TRP A 122 -1.00 14.61 1.03
CA TRP A 122 -0.95 13.59 2.08
C TRP A 122 -0.45 12.25 1.53
N TYR A 123 -0.96 11.83 0.38
CA TYR A 123 -0.57 10.59 -0.27
C TYR A 123 0.90 10.59 -0.73
N PHE A 124 1.38 11.70 -1.28
CA PHE A 124 2.80 11.83 -1.63
C PHE A 124 3.69 11.67 -0.40
N TYR A 125 3.31 12.26 0.74
CA TYR A 125 4.03 12.06 2.00
C TYR A 125 4.07 10.60 2.45
N GLN A 126 2.98 9.84 2.28
CA GLN A 126 2.97 8.41 2.59
C GLN A 126 3.88 7.61 1.64
N LEU A 127 3.85 7.93 0.34
CA LEU A 127 4.77 7.33 -0.64
C LEU A 127 6.22 7.60 -0.27
N LEU A 128 6.54 8.84 0.14
CA LEU A 128 7.88 9.21 0.54
C LEU A 128 8.35 8.42 1.77
N LYS A 129 7.51 8.27 2.81
CA LYS A 129 7.86 7.46 3.98
C LYS A 129 8.14 6.00 3.64
N CYS A 130 7.26 5.39 2.85
CA CYS A 130 7.49 4.01 2.42
C CYS A 130 8.75 3.92 1.56
N TYR A 131 8.97 4.88 0.66
CA TYR A 131 10.17 4.96 -0.16
C TYR A 131 11.44 5.03 0.71
N GLU A 132 11.47 5.86 1.75
CA GLU A 132 12.60 5.97 2.69
C GLU A 132 12.94 4.62 3.32
N GLY A 133 11.94 3.87 3.79
CA GLY A 133 12.15 2.55 4.39
C GLY A 133 12.70 1.51 3.41
N GLU A 134 12.13 1.44 2.20
CA GLU A 134 12.60 0.51 1.16
C GLU A 134 14.01 0.89 0.67
N GLN A 135 14.25 2.18 0.44
CA GLN A 135 15.54 2.70 -0.07
C GLN A 135 16.66 2.55 0.96
N LEU A 136 16.37 2.73 2.26
CA LEU A 136 17.38 2.56 3.32
C LEU A 136 17.86 1.11 3.39
N TYR A 137 16.95 0.14 3.34
CA TYR A 137 17.30 -1.28 3.29
C TYR A 137 18.17 -1.61 2.06
N LEU A 138 17.81 -1.08 0.89
CA LEU A 138 18.58 -1.31 -0.34
C LEU A 138 19.97 -0.65 -0.28
N ASN A 139 20.07 0.56 0.27
CA ASN A 139 21.33 1.27 0.45
C ASN A 139 22.27 0.53 1.42
N GLU A 140 21.74 -0.05 2.51
CA GLU A 140 22.52 -0.86 3.46
C GLU A 140 23.15 -2.09 2.80
N LEU A 141 22.47 -2.67 1.80
CA LEU A 141 22.99 -3.78 1.00
C LEU A 141 23.91 -3.34 -0.14
N GLY A 142 24.13 -2.04 -0.32
CA GLY A 142 24.95 -1.48 -1.40
C GLY A 142 24.30 -1.60 -2.78
N TYR A 143 22.97 -1.77 -2.84
CA TYR A 143 22.24 -1.82 -4.10
C TYR A 143 22.37 -0.51 -4.87
N VAL A 144 22.58 -0.60 -6.19
CA VAL A 144 22.62 0.54 -7.09
C VAL A 144 21.62 0.29 -8.22
N TYR A 145 20.65 1.18 -8.36
CA TYR A 145 19.64 1.09 -9.40
C TYR A 145 20.28 1.06 -10.80
N GLY A 146 19.89 0.08 -11.62
CA GLY A 146 20.40 -0.10 -12.98
C GLY A 146 21.74 -0.85 -13.07
N ASP A 147 22.34 -1.25 -11.95
CA ASP A 147 23.59 -2.02 -11.91
C ASP A 147 23.29 -3.53 -11.73
N GLU A 148 23.16 -4.23 -12.85
CA GLU A 148 22.88 -5.67 -12.84
C GLU A 148 24.02 -6.50 -12.23
N GLU A 149 25.28 -6.08 -12.40
CA GLU A 149 26.44 -6.79 -11.86
C GLU A 149 26.44 -6.74 -10.34
N LYS A 150 26.26 -5.55 -9.75
CA LYS A 150 26.11 -5.41 -8.30
C LYS A 150 24.90 -6.16 -7.77
N THR A 151 23.78 -6.15 -8.49
CA THR A 151 22.59 -6.89 -8.08
C THR A 151 22.88 -8.38 -7.99
N LYS A 152 23.56 -8.96 -9.00
CA LYS A 152 23.99 -10.36 -9.00
C LYS A 152 24.99 -10.65 -7.86
N GLU A 153 25.93 -9.74 -7.61
CA GLU A 153 26.88 -9.86 -6.51
C GLU A 153 26.19 -9.93 -5.15
N ILE A 154 25.21 -9.06 -4.91
CA ILE A 154 24.40 -9.05 -3.67
C ILE A 154 23.65 -10.36 -3.53
N VAL A 155 22.91 -10.78 -4.56
CA VAL A 155 22.11 -12.02 -4.54
C VAL A 155 22.99 -13.25 -4.26
N ASN A 156 24.19 -13.32 -4.85
CA ASN A 156 25.11 -14.43 -4.64
C ASN A 156 25.69 -14.51 -3.22
N LYS A 157 25.73 -13.39 -2.48
CA LYS A 157 26.26 -13.32 -1.11
C LYS A 157 25.18 -13.55 -0.04
N LEU A 158 23.91 -13.40 -0.40
CA LEU A 158 22.81 -13.44 0.56
C LEU A 158 22.21 -14.85 0.70
N PRO A 159 21.75 -15.23 1.91
CA PRO A 159 20.94 -16.43 2.09
C PRO A 159 19.65 -16.35 1.27
N GLY A 160 19.15 -17.48 0.74
CA GLY A 160 17.99 -17.50 -0.16
C GLY A 160 16.70 -16.87 0.41
N TYR A 161 16.48 -16.88 1.73
CA TYR A 161 15.34 -16.17 2.33
C TYR A 161 15.52 -14.64 2.33
N VAL A 162 16.75 -14.15 2.47
CA VAL A 162 17.08 -12.72 2.39
C VAL A 162 17.01 -12.25 0.94
N VAL A 163 17.36 -13.10 -0.03
CA VAL A 163 17.18 -12.81 -1.47
C VAL A 163 15.72 -12.51 -1.78
N LYS A 164 14.76 -13.30 -1.28
CA LYS A 164 13.33 -13.03 -1.49
C LYS A 164 12.90 -11.68 -0.94
N ILE A 165 13.36 -11.34 0.27
CA ILE A 165 13.07 -10.03 0.88
C ILE A 165 13.68 -8.92 0.02
N PHE A 166 14.93 -9.09 -0.40
CA PHE A 166 15.62 -8.12 -1.26
C PHE A 166 14.88 -7.88 -2.59
N GLU A 167 14.47 -8.94 -3.28
CA GLU A 167 13.68 -8.85 -4.52
C GLU A 167 12.33 -8.15 -4.29
N GLU A 168 11.66 -8.44 -3.18
CA GLU A 168 10.41 -7.76 -2.80
C GLU A 168 10.64 -6.26 -2.57
N LYS A 169 11.68 -5.91 -1.81
CA LYS A 169 12.06 -4.52 -1.52
C LYS A 169 12.40 -3.74 -2.80
N MET A 170 13.14 -4.35 -3.73
CA MET A 170 13.39 -3.77 -5.06
C MET A 170 12.09 -3.54 -5.84
N GLY A 171 11.20 -4.53 -5.85
CA GLY A 171 9.90 -4.43 -6.53
C GLY A 171 9.03 -3.31 -5.94
N ASN A 172 9.05 -3.16 -4.63
CA ASN A 172 8.32 -2.11 -3.91
C ASN A 172 8.91 -0.72 -4.19
N GLU A 173 10.23 -0.54 -4.07
CA GLU A 173 10.93 0.71 -4.43
C GLU A 173 10.51 1.17 -5.82
N LEU A 174 10.59 0.29 -6.82
CA LEU A 174 10.29 0.62 -8.20
C LEU A 174 8.83 1.07 -8.38
N LYS A 175 7.89 0.35 -7.75
CA LYS A 175 6.47 0.70 -7.80
C LYS A 175 6.22 2.06 -7.13
N ILE A 176 6.80 2.31 -5.96
CA ILE A 176 6.66 3.56 -5.21
C ILE A 176 7.26 4.74 -6.00
N ARG A 177 8.50 4.61 -6.49
CA ARG A 177 9.16 5.64 -7.31
C ARG A 177 8.36 5.96 -8.56
N THR A 178 7.83 4.95 -9.23
CA THR A 178 6.95 5.14 -10.40
C THR A 178 5.71 5.98 -10.05
N ARG A 179 5.11 5.74 -8.88
CA ARG A 179 3.96 6.53 -8.40
C ARG A 179 4.36 7.96 -8.05
N MET A 180 5.46 8.16 -7.33
CA MET A 180 5.99 9.49 -7.01
C MET A 180 6.25 10.30 -8.28
N MET A 181 6.92 9.71 -9.27
CA MET A 181 7.17 10.35 -10.57
C MET A 181 5.88 10.77 -11.28
N LYS A 182 4.83 9.94 -11.24
CA LYS A 182 3.53 10.27 -11.84
C LYS A 182 2.85 11.45 -11.16
N ILE A 183 2.97 11.56 -9.84
CA ILE A 183 2.40 12.68 -9.07
C ILE A 183 3.17 13.97 -9.35
N LEU A 184 4.51 13.92 -9.31
CA LEU A 184 5.39 15.05 -9.61
C LEU A 184 5.10 15.63 -11.01
N ARG A 185 4.98 14.77 -12.02
CA ARG A 185 4.65 15.17 -13.41
C ARG A 185 3.28 15.82 -13.56
N ASN A 186 2.33 15.54 -12.66
CA ASN A 186 1.02 16.20 -12.69
C ASN A 186 1.12 17.67 -12.25
N GLY A 187 2.19 18.07 -11.55
CA GLY A 187 2.49 19.46 -11.18
C GLY A 187 1.49 20.09 -10.19
N LYS A 188 0.54 19.33 -9.64
CA LYS A 188 -0.54 19.85 -8.78
C LYS A 188 -0.16 19.99 -7.31
N ILE A 189 1.05 19.60 -6.91
CA ILE A 189 1.48 19.62 -5.51
C ILE A 189 2.88 20.24 -5.38
N ASN A 190 3.06 21.08 -4.35
CA ASN A 190 4.38 21.47 -3.86
C ASN A 190 4.72 20.56 -2.67
N ILE A 191 5.88 19.91 -2.73
CA ILE A 191 6.33 18.92 -1.74
C ILE A 191 7.52 19.39 -0.90
N TYR A 192 7.95 20.65 -1.04
CA TYR A 192 9.11 21.18 -0.31
C TYR A 192 8.96 21.03 1.21
N GLY A 193 7.74 21.17 1.73
CA GLY A 193 7.44 20.96 3.16
C GLY A 193 7.58 19.51 3.65
N TYR A 194 7.76 18.54 2.75
CA TYR A 194 7.88 17.12 3.08
C TYR A 194 9.28 16.55 2.87
N ILE A 195 10.01 17.05 1.86
CA ILE A 195 11.39 16.66 1.59
C ILE A 195 12.19 17.88 1.13
N ASN A 196 13.23 18.22 1.88
CA ASN A 196 14.16 19.30 1.56
C ASN A 196 15.48 18.77 0.94
N GLU A 197 16.40 19.67 0.57
CA GLU A 197 17.73 19.34 0.02
C GLU A 197 18.51 18.35 0.91
N GLU A 198 18.52 18.56 2.23
CA GLU A 198 19.28 17.73 3.16
C GLU A 198 18.71 16.31 3.24
N GLN A 199 17.40 16.17 3.38
CA GLN A 199 16.70 14.88 3.40
C GLN A 199 16.87 14.15 2.07
N LEU A 200 16.75 14.86 0.95
CA LEU A 200 16.96 14.28 -0.38
C LEU A 200 18.39 13.78 -0.58
N GLY A 201 19.38 14.49 -0.04
CA GLY A 201 20.77 14.06 -0.02
C GLY A 201 20.99 12.77 0.77
N LYS A 202 20.41 12.66 1.96
CA LYS A 202 20.48 11.46 2.82
C LYS A 202 19.79 10.25 2.18
N LEU A 203 18.61 10.47 1.59
CA LEU A 203 17.84 9.43 0.92
C LEU A 203 18.57 8.87 -0.31
N ASN A 204 19.36 9.72 -0.98
CA ASN A 204 20.16 9.38 -2.15
C ASN A 204 19.38 8.59 -3.21
N PRO A 205 18.22 9.08 -3.68
CA PRO A 205 17.42 8.37 -4.67
C PRO A 205 18.13 8.34 -6.03
N PRO A 206 17.69 7.46 -6.95
CA PRO A 206 18.07 7.49 -8.35
C PRO A 206 17.97 8.89 -8.96
N GLU A 207 18.88 9.20 -9.88
CA GLU A 207 19.07 10.56 -10.40
C GLU A 207 17.82 11.11 -11.11
N ASP A 208 17.05 10.24 -11.77
CA ASP A 208 15.80 10.60 -12.43
C ASP A 208 14.75 11.13 -11.42
N LEU A 209 14.58 10.44 -10.29
CA LEU A 209 13.68 10.87 -9.21
C LEU A 209 14.21 12.13 -8.53
N ARG A 210 15.53 12.21 -8.28
CA ARG A 210 16.17 13.41 -7.70
C ARG A 210 15.87 14.65 -8.54
N ILE A 211 16.11 14.58 -9.84
CA ILE A 211 15.85 15.68 -10.78
C ILE A 211 14.37 16.04 -10.78
N ALA A 212 13.47 15.06 -10.78
CA ALA A 212 12.03 15.31 -10.77
C ALA A 212 11.56 16.01 -9.49
N ILE A 213 12.05 15.60 -8.31
CA ILE A 213 11.74 16.27 -7.04
C ILE A 213 12.20 17.73 -7.09
N LYS A 214 13.46 17.97 -7.48
CA LYS A 214 14.02 19.33 -7.53
C LYS A 214 13.31 20.23 -8.54
N LYS A 215 12.97 19.71 -9.73
CA LYS A 215 12.41 20.52 -10.83
C LYS A 215 10.88 20.65 -10.80
N LEU A 216 10.17 19.62 -10.35
CA LEU A 216 8.71 19.53 -10.46
C LEU A 216 8.02 19.52 -9.09
N GLY A 217 8.72 19.08 -8.05
CA GLY A 217 8.18 18.94 -6.70
C GLY A 217 8.36 20.20 -5.86
N TRP A 218 9.49 20.88 -6.01
CA TRP A 218 9.77 22.17 -5.38
C TRP A 218 9.35 23.30 -6.32
N ASN A 219 8.06 23.36 -6.63
CA ASN A 219 7.49 24.51 -7.31
C ASN A 219 7.38 25.65 -6.30
N ASN A 220 8.18 26.71 -6.50
CA ASN A 220 7.99 27.99 -5.80
C ASN A 220 6.69 28.66 -6.25
#